data_AF-A0A9E6ZU73-F1
#
_entry.id   AF-A0A9E6ZU73-F1
#
_cell.length_a   1.000
_cell.length_b   1.000
_cell.length_c   1.000
_cell.angle_alpha   90.00
_cell.angle_beta   90.00
_cell.angle_gamma   90.00
#
_symmetry.space_group_name_H-M   'P 1'
#
loop_
_entity.id
_entity.type
_entity.pdbx_description
1 polymer ?
#
loop_
_entity_poly.entity_id
_entity_poly.type
_entity_poly.pdbx_seq_one_letter_code
_entity_poly.pdbx_strand_id
1 'polypeptide(L)' 'MNIETTKLELMQLLLQTQKKSILIKIKEIFEQDIVAYTAEGKPLTKSAYKKELLEAEAEIERGEFTTQEDLEKESENW' A
#
# COMPACT_ATOMS: atom_id res chain seq x y z
N MET A 1 -27.33 -10.65 11.82
CA MET A 1 -26.85 -9.27 11.98
C MET A 1 -26.93 -8.60 10.62
N ASN A 2 -27.62 -7.47 10.48
CA ASN A 2 -27.73 -6.74 9.20
C ASN A 2 -26.50 -5.82 9.06
N ILE A 3 -25.88 -5.80 7.87
CA ILE A 3 -24.73 -4.95 7.55
C ILE A 3 -25.07 -3.46 7.77
N GLU A 4 -26.30 -3.04 7.44
CA GLU A 4 -26.74 -1.65 7.61
C GLU A 4 -26.81 -1.26 9.09
N THR A 5 -27.35 -2.14 9.94
CA THR A 5 -27.39 -1.94 11.39
C THR A 5 -25.98 -1.82 11.96
N THR A 6 -25.07 -2.68 11.50
CA THR A 6 -23.66 -2.68 11.94
C THR A 6 -22.94 -1.38 11.54
N LYS A 7 -23.23 -0.83 10.35
CA LYS A 7 -22.67 0.46 9.90
C LYS A 7 -23.14 1.62 10.78
N LEU A 8 -24.44 1.67 11.10
CA LEU A 8 -25.02 2.70 11.96
C LEU A 8 -24.41 2.66 13.37
N GLU A 9 -24.26 1.47 13.94
CA GLU A 9 -23.63 1.29 15.25
C GLU A 9 -22.17 1.76 15.25
N LEU A 10 -21.40 1.43 14.21
CA LEU A 10 -20.01 1.86 14.09
C LEU A 10 -19.89 3.39 13.99
N MET A 11 -20.77 4.04 13.21
CA MET A 11 -20.81 5.50 13.11
C MET A 11 -21.11 6.15 14.47
N GLN A 12 -22.07 5.60 15.22
CA GLN A 12 -22.41 6.08 16.56
C GLN A 12 -21.19 6.01 17.50
N LEU A 13 -20.48 4.87 17.52
CA LEU A 13 -19.29 4.66 18.34
C LEU A 13 -18.15 5.62 17.97
N LEU A 14 -17.96 5.88 16.68
CA LEU A 14 -16.95 6.82 16.18
C LEU A 14 -17.25 8.27 16.57
N LEU A 15 -18.51 8.68 16.63
CA LEU A 15 -18.90 10.02 17.07
C LEU A 15 -18.74 10.22 18.58
N GLN A 16 -18.91 9.14 19.37
CA GLN A 16 -18.85 9.20 20.83
C GLN A 16 -17.42 9.05 21.39
N THR A 17 -16.51 8.44 20.63
CA THR A 17 -15.17 8.13 21.14
C THR A 17 -14.28 9.37 21.20
N GLN A 18 -13.74 9.65 22.39
CA GLN A 18 -12.72 10.68 22.61
C GLN A 18 -11.29 10.09 22.61
N LYS A 19 -11.16 8.78 22.41
CA LYS A 19 -9.88 8.07 22.48
C LYS A 19 -9.18 8.16 21.12
N LYS A 20 -8.22 9.08 21.00
CA LYS A 20 -7.39 9.24 19.79
C LYS A 20 -6.75 7.93 19.31
N SER A 21 -6.31 7.06 20.23
CA SER A 21 -5.70 5.76 19.89
C SER A 21 -6.65 4.81 19.16
N ILE A 22 -7.95 4.85 19.45
CA ILE A 22 -8.97 4.04 18.76
C ILE A 22 -9.21 4.59 17.35
N LEU A 23 -9.30 5.93 17.22
CA LEU A 23 -9.47 6.58 15.92
C LEU A 23 -8.31 6.28 14.98
N ILE A 24 -7.06 6.30 15.47
CA ILE A 24 -5.88 5.96 14.69
C ILE A 24 -5.94 4.51 14.21
N LYS A 25 -6.22 3.55 15.10
CA LYS A 25 -6.30 2.13 14.71
C LYS A 25 -7.40 1.85 13.69
N ILE A 26 -8.59 2.45 13.86
CA ILE A 26 -9.69 2.29 12.90
C ILE A 26 -9.30 2.91 11.57
N LYS A 27 -8.66 4.09 11.58
CA LYS A 27 -8.15 4.74 10.39
C LYS A 27 -7.10 3.88 9.69
N GLU A 28 -6.16 3.25 10.41
CA GLU A 28 -5.19 2.30 9.84
C GLU A 28 -5.87 1.09 9.19
N ILE A 29 -6.93 0.55 9.81
CA ILE A 29 -7.69 -0.59 9.27
C ILE A 29 -8.38 -0.19 7.95
N PHE A 30 -8.93 1.02 7.86
CA PHE A 30 -9.55 1.53 6.64
C PHE A 30 -8.53 2.02 5.60
N GLU A 31 -7.37 2.53 6.02
CA GLU A 31 -6.28 3.01 5.17
C GLU A 31 -5.33 1.88 4.72
N GLN A 32 -5.64 0.61 5.00
CA GLN A 32 -5.12 -0.54 4.24
C GLN A 32 -5.67 -0.56 2.80
N ASP A 33 -5.72 0.61 2.14
CA ASP A 33 -5.97 0.73 0.72
C ASP A 33 -4.82 0.04 -0.01
N ILE A 34 -5.13 -1.14 -0.51
CA ILE A 34 -4.29 -1.88 -1.43
C ILE A 34 -4.30 -1.08 -2.73
N VAL A 35 -3.15 -0.50 -3.09
CA VAL A 35 -3.02 0.35 -4.28
C VAL A 35 -2.33 -0.36 -5.44
N ALA A 36 -1.64 -1.47 -5.16
CA ALA A 36 -0.89 -2.25 -6.15
C ALA A 36 -0.72 -3.71 -5.67
N TYR A 37 -0.14 -4.54 -6.53
CA TYR A 37 0.27 -5.91 -6.21
C TYR A 37 1.71 -6.15 -6.68
N THR A 38 2.46 -6.98 -5.96
CA THR A 38 3.82 -7.41 -6.37
C THR A 38 3.76 -8.37 -7.57
N ALA A 39 4.91 -8.68 -8.18
CA ALA A 39 5.02 -9.67 -9.26
C ALA A 39 4.52 -11.07 -8.85
N GLU A 40 4.60 -11.40 -7.55
CA GLU A 40 4.05 -12.64 -6.97
C GLU A 40 2.57 -12.51 -6.55
N GLY A 41 1.92 -11.39 -6.88
CA GLY A 41 0.51 -11.13 -6.58
C GLY A 41 0.20 -10.74 -5.13
N LYS A 42 1.21 -10.31 -4.35
CA LYS A 42 0.98 -9.89 -2.95
C LYS A 42 0.46 -8.44 -2.92
N PRO A 43 -0.55 -8.12 -2.09
CA PRO A 43 -1.10 -6.77 -2.03
C PRO A 43 -0.11 -5.77 -1.41
N LEU A 44 -0.03 -4.58 -1.99
CA LEU A 44 0.76 -3.45 -1.49
C LEU A 44 -0.15 -2.34 -0.98
N THR A 45 0.04 -1.98 0.29
CA THR A 45 -0.61 -0.79 0.87
C THR A 45 -0.02 0.48 0.29
N LYS A 46 -0.77 1.58 0.34
CA LYS A 46 -0.27 2.91 -0.06
C LYS A 46 1.07 3.30 0.58
N SER A 47 1.28 2.97 1.85
CA SER A 47 2.54 3.29 2.54
C SER A 47 3.72 2.45 2.03
N ALA A 48 3.48 1.16 1.78
CA ALA A 48 4.49 0.24 1.24
C ALA A 48 4.87 0.64 -0.18
N TYR A 49 3.88 0.91 -1.02
CA TYR A 49 4.10 1.36 -2.40
C TYR A 49 4.89 2.68 -2.45
N LYS A 50 4.58 3.65 -1.57
CA LYS A 50 5.34 4.90 -1.50
C LYS A 50 6.81 4.65 -1.09
N LYS A 51 7.06 3.70 -0.19
CA LYS A 51 8.42 3.33 0.22
C LYS A 51 9.20 2.73 -0.96
N GLU A 52 8.59 1.84 -1.73
CA GLU A 52 9.22 1.25 -2.93
C GLU A 52 9.58 2.32 -3.96
N LEU A 53 8.69 3.29 -4.22
CA LEU A 53 8.98 4.38 -5.15
C LEU A 53 10.19 5.22 -4.72
N LEU A 54 10.32 5.52 -3.43
CA LEU A 54 11.46 6.28 -2.90
C LEU A 54 12.78 5.51 -3.03
N GLU A 55 12.74 4.18 -2.86
CA GLU A 55 13.94 3.36 -3.08
C GLU A 55 14.30 3.32 -4.57
N ALA A 56 13.31 3.15 -5.46
CA ALA A 56 13.54 3.15 -6.90
C ALA A 56 14.12 4.49 -7.41
N GLU A 57 13.67 5.63 -6.87
CA GLU A 57 14.28 6.93 -7.14
C GLU A 57 15.75 6.96 -6.71
N ALA A 58 16.07 6.43 -5.52
CA ALA A 58 17.43 6.36 -5.02
C ALA A 58 18.32 5.37 -5.80
N GLU A 59 17.79 4.23 -6.26
CA GLU A 59 18.48 3.30 -7.16
C GLU A 59 18.87 3.99 -8.47
N ILE A 60 17.94 4.74 -9.07
CA ILE A 60 18.20 5.54 -10.27
C ILE A 60 19.32 6.56 -10.02
N GLU A 61 19.30 7.27 -8.90
CA GLU A 61 20.36 8.22 -8.51
C GLU A 61 21.73 7.53 -8.31
N ARG A 62 21.74 6.29 -7.81
CA ARG A 62 22.96 5.47 -7.64
C ARG A 62 23.45 4.84 -8.95
N GLY A 63 22.67 4.93 -10.03
CA GLY A 63 22.96 4.25 -11.30
C GLY A 63 22.64 2.76 -11.28
N GLU A 64 21.84 2.29 -10.31
CA GLU A 64 21.37 0.91 -10.17
C GLU A 64 20.13 0.67 -11.04
N PHE A 65 20.23 0.93 -12.34
CA PHE A 65 19.15 0.67 -13.31
C PHE A 65 19.68 -0.13 -14.49
N THR A 66 18.78 -0.83 -15.17
CA THR A 66 19.07 -1.47 -16.46
C THR A 66 18.32 -0.74 -17.56
N THR A 67 18.94 -0.54 -18.72
CA THR A 67 18.23 0.02 -19.87
C THR A 67 17.44 -1.06 -20.59
N GLN A 68 16.48 -0.65 -21.42
CA GLN A 68 15.75 -1.59 -22.28
C GLN A 68 16.70 -2.38 -23.20
N GLU A 69 17.76 -1.75 -23.73
CA GLU A 69 18.75 -2.41 -24.59
C GLU A 69 19.58 -3.44 -23.81
N ASP A 70 19.96 -3.12 -22.58
CA ASP A 70 20.70 -4.06 -21.71
C ASP A 70 19.85 -5.29 -21.37
N LEU A 71 18.56 -5.07 -21.06
CA LEU A 71 17.59 -6.13 -20.80
C LEU A 71 17.37 -7.03 -22.01
N GLU A 72 17.23 -6.45 -23.21
CA GLU A 72 17.05 -7.20 -24.46
C GLU A 72 18.25 -8.12 -24.74
N LYS A 73 19.47 -7.64 -24.56
CA LYS A 73 20.70 -8.45 -24.69
C LYS A 73 20.78 -9.55 -23.63
N GLU A 74 20.37 -9.28 -22.40
CA GLU A 74 20.37 -10.28 -21.33
C GLU A 74 19.38 -11.41 -21.63
N SER A 75 18.18 -11.05 -22.11
CA SER A 75 17.11 -12.00 -22.43
C SER A 75 17.45 -12.98 -23.55
N GLU A 76 18.43 -12.68 -24.41
CA GLU A 76 18.92 -13.62 -25.43
C GLU A 76 19.55 -14.89 -24.81
N ASN A 77 19.95 -14.82 -23.54
CA ASN A 77 20.62 -15.91 -22.81
C ASN A 77 19.70 -16.67 -21.84
N TRP A 78 18.40 -16.39 -21.84
CA TRP A 78 17.42 -17.02 -20.95
C TRP A 78 16.77 -18.28 -21.53
#